data_AF-A0A958MBJ4-F1
#
_entry.id   AF-A0A958MBJ4-F1
#
_cell.length_a   1.000
_cell.length_b   1.000
_cell.length_c   1.000
_cell.angle_alpha   90.00
_cell.angle_beta   90.00
_cell.angle_gamma   90.00
#
_symmetry.space_group_name_H-M   'P 1'
#
loop_
_entity.id
_entity.type
_entity.pdbx_description
1 polymer ?
#
loop_
_entity_poly.entity_id
_entity_poly.type
_entity_poly.pdbx_seq_one_letter_code
_entity_poly.pdbx_strand_id
1 'polypeptide(L)'
;MKKRDWFWVLTSLFGVIAADQISKYVILEFSPRWHWEIFHLSLHYNKGAMLGLFSELPPVLRIVSLSTGGAFLFFSFIIFQYLLPTRSMTLRVGMSILIGGILGNVIDRIVWGHVVDFLIIGNEKMATGVFNVADALQWLGYFTMGYAMLRDREKLWPKDNLRKDAWVDPKFQLRYCYILVTCGLGFSLISGVFSYTFLRFVVIDLIGNNKKLLDQFLIPFLVTFTSFSMAFSAFLFMVGKKLSHRIVGPVYAFERFINDYIQGKSHALKLRKGDEFLQLEDIAELIRTELQINDQSQVIPILPEGLADDAQRDTNEQIGC
;
A
#
# COMPACT_ATOMS: atom_id res chain seq x y z
N MET A 1 6.36 -9.70 1.46
CA MET A 1 7.51 -9.10 0.75
C MET A 1 8.79 -9.81 1.18
N LYS A 2 9.72 -10.07 0.27
CA LYS A 2 11.03 -10.65 0.64
C LYS A 2 11.89 -9.55 1.29
N LYS A 3 12.89 -9.92 2.11
CA LYS A 3 13.84 -8.95 2.71
C LYS A 3 14.49 -8.05 1.65
N ARG A 4 14.77 -8.59 0.47
CA ARG A 4 15.32 -7.87 -0.69
C ARG A 4 14.39 -6.77 -1.21
N ASP A 5 13.08 -6.94 -1.12
CA ASP A 5 12.12 -5.94 -1.60
C ASP A 5 12.09 -4.73 -0.67
N TRP A 6 12.18 -4.98 0.65
CA TRP A 6 12.29 -3.93 1.65
C TRP A 6 13.58 -3.13 1.54
N PHE A 7 14.69 -3.79 1.19
CA PHE A 7 15.95 -3.10 0.92
C PHE A 7 15.77 -2.01 -0.16
N TRP A 8 15.23 -2.34 -1.33
CA TRP A 8 15.03 -1.36 -2.41
C TRP A 8 14.09 -0.22 -2.03
N VAL A 9 13.06 -0.52 -1.26
CA VAL A 9 12.07 0.45 -0.78
C VAL A 9 12.72 1.45 0.16
N LEU A 10 13.43 0.96 1.17
CA LEU A 10 14.11 1.80 2.16
C LEU A 10 15.27 2.57 1.52
N THR A 11 16.08 1.93 0.67
CA THR A 11 17.17 2.60 -0.04
C THR A 11 16.65 3.72 -0.93
N SER A 12 15.53 3.52 -1.64
CA SER A 12 14.93 4.57 -2.46
C SER A 12 14.41 5.72 -1.60
N LEU A 13 13.71 5.40 -0.50
CA LEU A 13 13.15 6.39 0.42
C LEU A 13 14.25 7.27 1.04
N PHE A 14 15.22 6.63 1.71
CA PHE A 14 16.30 7.34 2.40
C PHE A 14 17.30 7.97 1.43
N GLY A 15 17.52 7.35 0.26
CA GLY A 15 18.37 7.90 -0.79
C GLY A 15 17.85 9.22 -1.32
N VAL A 16 16.53 9.33 -1.54
CA VAL A 16 15.91 10.60 -1.95
C VAL A 16 16.03 11.67 -0.86
N ILE A 17 15.74 11.32 0.40
CA ILE A 17 15.88 12.27 1.52
C ILE A 17 17.32 12.75 1.64
N ALA A 18 18.29 11.84 1.58
CA ALA A 18 19.71 12.19 1.67
C ALA A 18 20.14 13.09 0.50
N ALA A 19 19.76 12.74 -0.73
CA ALA A 19 20.08 13.54 -1.91
C ALA A 19 19.51 14.97 -1.81
N ASP A 20 18.26 15.10 -1.38
CA ASP A 20 17.61 16.39 -1.17
C ASP A 20 18.32 17.22 -0.08
N GLN A 21 18.51 16.65 1.11
CA GLN A 21 19.12 17.36 2.24
C GLN A 21 20.58 17.75 1.97
N ILE A 22 21.37 16.88 1.34
CA ILE A 22 22.74 17.20 0.91
C ILE A 22 22.72 18.34 -0.11
N SER A 23 21.82 18.29 -1.10
CA SER A 23 21.74 19.33 -2.12
C SER A 23 21.41 20.70 -1.51
N LYS A 24 20.47 20.76 -0.57
CA LYS A 24 20.10 21.99 0.15
C LYS A 24 21.24 22.50 1.02
N TYR A 25 21.92 21.61 1.75
CA TYR A 25 23.08 21.97 2.56
C TYR A 25 24.18 22.62 1.71
N VAL A 26 24.53 22.03 0.58
CA VAL A 26 25.52 22.58 -0.37
C VAL A 26 25.09 23.96 -0.87
N ILE A 27 23.83 24.11 -1.29
CA ILE A 27 23.34 25.39 -1.81
C ILE A 27 23.34 26.48 -0.74
N LEU A 28 22.98 26.17 0.50
CA LEU A 28 23.01 27.13 1.60
C LEU A 28 24.44 27.58 1.94
N GLU A 29 25.40 26.66 1.95
CA GLU A 29 26.79 26.95 2.28
C GLU A 29 27.48 27.80 1.20
N PHE A 30 27.29 27.44 -0.07
CA PHE A 30 28.03 28.07 -1.18
C PHE A 30 27.28 29.22 -1.85
N SER A 31 25.96 29.36 -1.62
CA SER A 31 25.07 30.35 -2.26
C SER A 31 25.36 30.59 -3.76
N PRO A 32 25.49 29.53 -4.58
CA PRO A 32 25.93 29.68 -5.96
C PRO A 32 24.90 30.45 -6.80
N ARG A 33 25.32 31.54 -7.45
CA ARG A 33 24.57 32.16 -8.57
C ARG A 33 25.12 31.65 -9.88
N TRP A 34 24.63 30.49 -10.32
CA TRP A 34 25.10 29.85 -11.54
C TRP A 34 24.02 29.93 -12.60
N HIS A 35 24.38 30.41 -13.78
CA HIS A 35 23.47 30.53 -14.92
C HIS A 35 24.08 29.80 -16.11
N TRP A 36 23.43 28.72 -16.52
CA TRP A 36 23.61 28.11 -17.84
C TRP A 36 22.37 28.40 -18.68
N GLU A 37 22.47 28.32 -20.01
CA GLU A 37 21.40 28.72 -20.94
C GLU A 37 20.00 28.12 -20.64
N ILE A 38 19.95 26.99 -19.93
CA ILE A 38 18.72 26.24 -19.61
C ILE A 38 18.59 25.93 -18.10
N PHE A 39 19.69 26.01 -17.33
CA PHE A 39 19.71 25.64 -15.91
C PHE A 39 20.24 26.80 -15.08
N HIS A 40 19.42 27.27 -14.14
CA HIS A 40 19.78 28.36 -13.26
C HIS A 40 19.66 27.94 -11.80
N LEU A 41 20.67 28.32 -11.01
CA LEU A 41 20.67 28.17 -9.56
C LEU A 41 20.38 29.53 -8.91
N SER A 42 19.27 29.60 -8.19
CA SER A 42 18.84 30.81 -7.47
C SER A 42 18.12 30.44 -6.19
N LEU A 43 18.69 30.80 -5.05
CA LEU A 43 18.15 30.48 -3.74
C LEU A 43 16.81 31.19 -3.49
N HIS A 44 15.77 30.40 -3.21
CA HIS A 44 14.44 30.86 -2.90
C HIS A 44 13.90 30.12 -1.66
N TYR A 45 13.26 30.88 -0.77
CA TYR A 45 12.69 30.33 0.47
C TYR A 45 11.18 30.18 0.32
N ASN A 46 10.75 28.96 0.00
CA ASN A 46 9.35 28.67 -0.24
C ASN A 46 8.63 28.35 1.07
N LYS A 47 7.70 29.25 1.37
CA LYS A 47 6.88 29.22 2.56
C LYS A 47 5.67 28.28 2.41
N GLY A 48 5.13 28.15 1.20
CA GLY A 48 3.92 27.38 0.89
C GLY A 48 4.19 25.90 0.60
N ALA A 49 3.19 25.26 0.01
CA ALA A 49 3.28 23.98 -0.69
C ALA A 49 3.55 24.23 -2.20
N MET A 50 3.26 23.24 -3.06
CA MET A 50 3.45 23.37 -4.50
C MET A 50 2.72 24.59 -5.07
N LEU A 51 3.39 25.37 -5.94
CA LEU A 51 2.86 26.60 -6.57
C LEU A 51 2.36 27.68 -5.60
N GLY A 52 2.84 27.70 -4.36
CA GLY A 52 2.41 28.66 -3.35
C GLY A 52 1.09 28.33 -2.68
N LEU A 53 0.52 27.12 -2.88
CA LEU A 53 -0.64 26.68 -2.11
C LEU A 53 -0.36 26.81 -0.61
N PHE A 54 -1.33 27.32 0.15
CA PHE A 54 -1.18 27.61 1.58
C PHE A 54 -0.15 28.71 1.94
N SER A 55 0.39 29.48 0.99
CA SER A 55 1.30 30.60 1.27
C SER A 55 0.67 31.64 2.22
N GLU A 56 -0.61 31.94 1.99
CA GLU A 56 -1.39 32.94 2.72
C GLU A 56 -1.76 32.51 4.15
N LEU A 57 -1.51 31.25 4.51
CA LEU A 57 -1.70 30.82 5.89
C LEU A 57 -0.67 31.46 6.80
N PRO A 58 -1.06 31.84 8.04
CA PRO A 58 -0.11 32.28 9.04
C PRO A 58 1.02 31.25 9.23
N PRO A 59 2.28 31.68 9.44
CA PRO A 59 3.45 30.79 9.39
C PRO A 59 3.34 29.54 10.28
N VAL A 60 2.88 29.71 11.52
CA VAL A 60 2.74 28.60 12.47
C VAL A 60 1.67 27.61 12.01
N LEU A 61 0.51 28.11 11.57
CA LEU A 61 -0.57 27.27 11.05
C LEU A 61 -0.11 26.48 9.83
N ARG A 62 0.61 27.15 8.92
CA ARG A 62 1.14 26.55 7.70
C ARG A 62 2.13 25.42 7.98
N ILE A 63 3.10 25.65 8.86
CA ILE A 63 4.12 24.65 9.21
C ILE A 63 3.44 23.42 9.84
N VAL A 64 2.56 23.63 10.82
CA VAL A 64 1.87 22.54 11.51
C VAL A 64 0.97 21.76 10.54
N SER A 65 0.13 22.43 9.74
CA SER A 65 -0.76 21.77 8.80
C SER A 65 -0.02 20.97 7.73
N LEU A 66 1.05 21.52 7.14
CA LEU A 66 1.83 20.82 6.11
C LEU A 66 2.63 19.64 6.68
N SER A 67 3.20 19.79 7.87
CA SER A 67 3.95 18.72 8.54
C SER A 67 3.03 17.56 8.92
N THR A 68 1.85 17.87 9.47
CA THR A 68 0.83 16.88 9.80
C THR A 68 0.27 16.18 8.57
N GLY A 69 0.02 16.92 7.48
CA GLY A 69 -0.34 16.33 6.18
C GLY A 69 0.73 15.35 5.67
N GLY A 70 2.01 15.71 5.81
CA GLY A 70 3.14 14.84 5.50
C GLY A 70 3.13 13.54 6.30
N ALA A 71 2.81 13.60 7.60
CA ALA A 71 2.69 12.42 8.46
C ALA A 71 1.57 11.47 8.01
N PHE A 72 0.41 12.01 7.64
CA PHE A 72 -0.70 11.21 7.08
C PHE A 72 -0.32 10.52 5.77
N LEU A 73 0.41 11.22 4.88
CA LEU A 73 0.89 10.64 3.63
C LEU A 73 1.92 9.53 3.87
N PHE A 74 2.84 9.74 4.83
CA PHE A 74 3.83 8.73 5.20
C PHE A 74 3.17 7.47 5.80
N PHE A 75 2.16 7.64 6.65
CA PHE A 75 1.44 6.49 7.21
C PHE A 75 0.64 5.74 6.13
N SER A 76 -0.01 6.47 5.23
CA SER A 76 -0.67 5.91 4.05
C SER A 76 0.30 5.14 3.16
N PHE A 77 1.53 5.64 3.01
CA PHE A 77 2.60 4.96 2.28
C PHE A 77 2.96 3.61 2.91
N ILE A 78 3.16 3.55 4.24
CA ILE A 78 3.45 2.29 4.93
C ILE A 78 2.35 1.27 4.62
N ILE A 79 1.09 1.68 4.76
CA ILE A 79 -0.07 0.83 4.47
C ILE A 79 -0.03 0.35 3.01
N PHE A 80 0.09 1.25 2.04
CA PHE A 80 0.13 0.88 0.62
C PHE A 80 1.28 -0.07 0.29
N GLN A 81 2.42 0.08 0.96
CA GLN A 81 3.55 -0.81 0.82
C GLN A 81 3.21 -2.24 1.27
N TYR A 82 2.40 -2.41 2.31
CA TYR A 82 1.92 -3.73 2.71
C TYR A 82 0.81 -4.28 1.78
N LEU A 83 -0.08 -3.41 1.30
CA LEU A 83 -1.25 -3.83 0.51
C LEU A 83 -0.96 -4.21 -0.93
N LEU A 84 0.11 -3.68 -1.52
CA LEU A 84 0.39 -3.91 -2.93
C LEU A 84 0.69 -5.38 -3.20
N PRO A 85 0.10 -5.97 -4.27
CA PRO A 85 0.48 -7.31 -4.70
C PRO A 85 2.01 -7.42 -4.85
N THR A 86 2.56 -8.58 -4.51
CA THR A 86 4.01 -8.88 -4.41
C THR A 86 4.81 -8.67 -5.70
N ARG A 87 4.19 -8.28 -6.82
CA ARG A 87 4.81 -8.34 -8.16
C ARG A 87 5.12 -7.00 -8.85
N SER A 88 4.85 -5.83 -8.28
CA SER A 88 5.27 -4.55 -8.89
C SER A 88 6.27 -3.78 -8.04
N MET A 89 7.55 -4.16 -8.16
CA MET A 89 8.66 -3.43 -7.52
C MET A 89 8.81 -2.00 -8.05
N THR A 90 8.51 -1.78 -9.33
CA THR A 90 8.54 -0.44 -9.93
C THR A 90 7.55 0.52 -9.25
N LEU A 91 6.33 0.06 -8.98
CA LEU A 91 5.33 0.86 -8.27
C LEU A 91 5.77 1.17 -6.83
N ARG A 92 6.35 0.18 -6.14
CA ARG A 92 6.88 0.29 -4.77
C ARG A 92 8.02 1.30 -4.67
N VAL A 93 8.97 1.23 -5.59
CA VAL A 93 10.09 2.18 -5.69
C VAL A 93 9.56 3.57 -6.03
N GLY A 94 8.64 3.69 -7.00
CA GLY A 94 8.03 4.97 -7.38
C GLY A 94 7.36 5.70 -6.21
N MET A 95 6.58 4.99 -5.39
CA MET A 95 6.00 5.57 -4.17
C MET A 95 7.05 5.94 -3.13
N SER A 96 8.11 5.13 -2.99
CA SER A 96 9.18 5.39 -2.03
C SER A 96 9.94 6.67 -2.40
N ILE A 97 10.18 6.89 -3.70
CA ILE A 97 10.78 8.12 -4.22
C ILE A 97 9.87 9.31 -3.94
N LEU A 98 8.58 9.20 -4.27
CA LEU A 98 7.59 10.25 -4.03
C LEU A 98 7.52 10.66 -2.56
N ILE A 99 7.45 9.68 -1.66
CA ILE A 99 7.37 9.93 -0.21
C ILE A 99 8.68 10.44 0.35
N GLY A 100 9.83 9.99 -0.19
CA GLY A 100 11.14 10.53 0.17
C GLY A 100 11.23 12.03 -0.10
N GLY A 101 10.73 12.48 -1.26
CA GLY A 101 10.70 13.91 -1.58
C GLY A 101 9.73 14.68 -0.67
N ILE A 102 8.56 14.13 -0.36
CA ILE A 102 7.63 14.75 0.61
C ILE A 102 8.30 14.91 1.98
N LEU A 103 8.96 13.86 2.47
CA LEU A 103 9.65 13.90 3.76
C LEU A 103 10.82 14.88 3.77
N GLY A 104 11.61 14.98 2.69
CA GLY A 104 12.66 15.99 2.57
C GLY A 104 12.11 17.41 2.77
N ASN A 105 11.02 17.75 2.10
CA ASN A 105 10.38 19.05 2.25
C ASN A 105 9.65 19.23 3.61
N VAL A 106 9.24 18.15 4.28
CA VAL A 106 8.69 18.21 5.66
C VAL A 106 9.81 18.47 6.67
N ILE A 107 10.98 17.85 6.49
CA ILE A 107 12.17 18.08 7.33
C ILE A 107 12.55 19.56 7.29
N ASP A 108 12.67 20.16 6.11
CA ASP A 108 12.95 21.59 5.97
C ASP A 108 11.96 22.48 6.74
N ARG A 109 10.66 22.17 6.67
CA ARG A 109 9.64 22.95 7.37
C ARG A 109 9.74 22.82 8.88
N ILE A 110 10.15 21.66 9.39
CA ILE A 110 10.36 21.45 10.81
C ILE A 110 11.63 22.17 11.29
N VAL A 111 12.72 22.12 10.52
CA VAL A 111 14.02 22.67 10.93
C VAL A 111 14.13 24.17 10.65
N TRP A 112 13.65 24.64 9.50
CA TRP A 112 13.85 26.02 9.01
C TRP A 112 12.54 26.82 8.88
N GLY A 113 11.38 26.16 9.00
CA GLY A 113 10.06 26.81 8.87
C GLY A 113 9.64 27.12 7.42
N HIS A 114 10.47 26.77 6.44
CA HIS A 114 10.26 26.94 5.01
C HIS A 114 11.10 25.93 4.23
N VAL A 115 10.79 25.72 2.96
CA VAL A 115 11.53 24.83 2.05
C VAL A 115 12.58 25.64 1.30
N VAL A 116 13.77 25.07 1.12
CA VAL A 116 14.83 25.67 0.30
C VAL A 116 14.71 25.19 -1.14
N ASP A 117 14.30 26.10 -2.00
CA ASP A 117 14.18 25.90 -3.45
C ASP A 117 15.33 26.62 -4.15
N PHE A 118 15.89 26.02 -5.20
CA PHE A 118 17.09 26.56 -5.82
C PHE A 118 17.28 26.26 -7.30
N LEU A 119 16.54 25.31 -7.87
CA LEU A 119 16.61 24.92 -9.27
C LEU A 119 15.57 25.65 -10.10
N ILE A 120 16.00 26.18 -11.23
CA ILE A 120 15.14 26.74 -12.27
C ILE A 120 15.56 26.11 -13.60
N ILE A 121 14.58 25.60 -14.36
CA ILE A 121 14.80 25.07 -15.70
C ILE A 121 14.07 25.94 -16.71
N GLY A 122 14.76 26.34 -17.77
CA GLY A 122 14.20 27.08 -18.89
C GLY A 122 14.94 28.38 -19.17
N ASN A 123 14.45 29.12 -20.16
CA ASN A 123 15.11 30.30 -20.69
C ASN A 123 14.30 31.56 -20.31
N GLU A 124 14.79 32.75 -20.65
CA GLU A 124 14.16 34.04 -20.31
C GLU A 124 12.67 34.16 -20.72
N LYS A 125 12.23 33.42 -21.75
CA LYS A 125 10.85 33.43 -22.25
C LYS A 125 9.93 32.40 -21.58
N MET A 126 10.49 31.30 -21.09
CA MET A 126 9.76 30.21 -20.44
C MET A 126 10.68 29.52 -19.44
N ALA A 127 10.42 29.76 -18.16
CA ALA A 127 11.10 29.11 -17.06
C ALA A 127 10.07 28.39 -16.18
N THR A 128 10.49 27.29 -15.57
CA THR A 128 9.74 26.66 -14.49
C THR A 128 9.68 27.58 -13.27
N GLY A 129 8.78 27.31 -12.32
CA GLY A 129 8.95 27.83 -10.96
C GLY A 129 10.27 27.37 -10.34
N VAL A 130 10.71 28.01 -9.26
CA VAL A 130 11.87 27.53 -8.49
C VAL A 130 11.46 26.27 -7.74
N PHE A 131 12.27 25.22 -7.81
CA PHE A 131 12.01 23.95 -7.14
C PHE A 131 13.31 23.36 -6.58
N ASN A 132 13.24 22.21 -5.91
CA ASN A 132 14.41 21.53 -5.36
C ASN A 132 14.52 20.06 -5.83
N VAL A 133 15.56 19.37 -5.35
CA VAL A 133 15.79 17.96 -5.69
C VAL A 133 14.64 17.07 -5.20
N ALA A 134 14.06 17.32 -4.02
CA ALA A 134 12.86 16.61 -3.56
C ALA A 134 11.69 16.74 -4.53
N ASP A 135 11.40 17.93 -5.07
CA ASP A 135 10.29 18.15 -6.01
C ASP A 135 10.52 17.45 -7.35
N ALA A 136 11.75 17.52 -7.89
CA ALA A 136 12.12 16.81 -9.11
C ALA A 136 11.97 15.29 -8.94
N LEU A 137 12.37 14.76 -7.78
CA LEU A 137 12.23 13.34 -7.45
C LEU A 137 10.77 12.97 -7.21
N GLN A 138 9.93 13.86 -6.66
CA GLN A 138 8.48 13.63 -6.60
C GLN A 138 7.88 13.45 -8.00
N TRP A 139 8.24 14.30 -8.97
CA TRP A 139 7.79 14.14 -10.37
C TRP A 139 8.24 12.81 -10.96
N LEU A 140 9.49 12.40 -10.72
CA LEU A 140 9.99 11.09 -11.13
C LEU A 140 9.21 9.94 -10.46
N GLY A 141 8.87 10.09 -9.18
CA GLY A 141 8.03 9.16 -8.43
C GLY A 141 6.66 9.02 -9.06
N TYR A 142 5.96 10.13 -9.33
CA TYR A 142 4.67 10.15 -10.02
C TYR A 142 4.74 9.46 -11.39
N PHE A 143 5.74 9.80 -12.20
CA PHE A 143 5.94 9.19 -13.51
C PHE A 143 6.19 7.69 -13.40
N THR A 144 7.05 7.26 -12.49
CA THR A 144 7.37 5.84 -12.26
C THR A 144 6.15 5.06 -11.80
N MET A 145 5.34 5.64 -10.91
CA MET A 145 4.08 5.05 -10.48
C MET A 145 3.09 4.94 -11.65
N GLY A 146 2.91 6.00 -12.43
CA GLY A 146 2.03 6.01 -13.61
C GLY A 146 2.45 4.97 -14.65
N TYR A 147 3.75 4.90 -14.97
CA TYR A 147 4.32 3.90 -15.86
C TYR A 147 4.08 2.47 -15.33
N ALA A 148 4.31 2.23 -14.03
CA ALA A 148 4.06 0.93 -13.43
C ALA A 148 2.59 0.54 -13.50
N MET A 149 1.67 1.49 -13.28
CA MET A 149 0.23 1.26 -13.37
C MET A 149 -0.20 0.90 -14.80
N LEU A 150 0.36 1.56 -15.81
CA LEU A 150 0.08 1.26 -17.22
C LEU A 150 0.66 -0.09 -17.66
N ARG A 151 1.92 -0.37 -17.26
CA ARG A 151 2.63 -1.61 -17.63
C ARG A 151 2.03 -2.84 -16.95
N ASP A 152 1.75 -2.75 -15.65
CA ASP A 152 1.23 -3.86 -14.85
C ASP A 152 -0.30 -3.85 -14.77
N ARG A 153 -1.00 -3.13 -15.67
CA ARG A 153 -2.46 -2.93 -15.64
C ARG A 153 -3.25 -4.24 -15.51
N GLU A 154 -2.84 -5.30 -16.23
CA GLU A 154 -3.55 -6.59 -16.24
C GLU A 154 -3.27 -7.41 -14.99
N LYS A 155 -2.15 -7.14 -14.31
CA LYS A 155 -1.81 -7.72 -13.00
C LYS A 155 -2.49 -6.96 -11.86
N LEU A 156 -2.65 -5.64 -12.01
CA LEU A 156 -3.30 -4.76 -11.03
C LEU A 156 -4.83 -4.83 -11.13
N TRP A 157 -5.36 -5.01 -12.34
CA TRP A 157 -6.77 -5.06 -12.70
C TRP A 157 -7.06 -6.28 -13.60
N PRO A 158 -7.16 -7.50 -13.03
CA PRO A 158 -7.50 -8.70 -13.79
C PRO A 158 -8.91 -8.57 -14.40
N LYS A 159 -9.07 -8.91 -15.69
CA LYS A 159 -10.36 -8.82 -16.40
C LYS A 159 -11.41 -9.80 -15.86
N ASP A 160 -10.96 -10.94 -15.32
CA ASP A 160 -11.83 -12.00 -14.81
C ASP A 160 -11.93 -11.95 -13.27
N ASN A 161 -12.68 -10.98 -12.75
CA ASN A 161 -13.19 -11.08 -11.38
C ASN A 161 -14.35 -12.08 -11.37
N LEU A 162 -14.03 -13.36 -11.22
CA LEU A 162 -14.97 -14.50 -11.18
C LEU A 162 -15.97 -14.49 -9.99
N ARG A 163 -15.92 -13.49 -9.11
CA ARG A 163 -16.97 -13.21 -8.10
C ARG A 163 -17.39 -11.75 -8.20
N LYS A 164 -18.68 -11.53 -8.52
CA LYS A 164 -19.29 -10.20 -8.65
C LYS A 164 -19.40 -9.47 -7.30
N ASP A 165 -19.46 -10.20 -6.19
CA ASP A 165 -19.60 -9.60 -4.87
C ASP A 165 -18.24 -9.28 -4.22
N ALA A 166 -18.08 -8.00 -3.87
CA ALA A 166 -16.95 -7.48 -3.09
C ALA A 166 -17.04 -7.86 -1.60
N TRP A 167 -18.17 -8.42 -1.17
CA TRP A 167 -18.45 -8.85 0.19
C TRP A 167 -18.76 -10.35 0.17
N VAL A 168 -17.77 -11.17 0.52
CA VAL A 168 -17.88 -12.64 0.58
C VAL A 168 -18.29 -13.08 1.98
N ASP A 169 -17.68 -12.47 3.00
CA ASP A 169 -18.09 -12.58 4.40
C ASP A 169 -18.16 -11.17 5.00
N PRO A 170 -19.34 -10.52 4.93
CA PRO A 170 -19.51 -9.16 5.42
C PRO A 170 -19.14 -8.99 6.88
N LYS A 171 -19.35 -10.01 7.74
CA LYS A 171 -19.08 -9.92 9.17
C LYS A 171 -17.57 -9.83 9.43
N PHE A 172 -16.80 -10.73 8.82
CA PHE A 172 -15.35 -10.69 8.93
C PHE A 172 -14.76 -9.42 8.29
N GLN A 173 -15.20 -9.08 7.08
CA GLN A 173 -14.64 -7.96 6.33
C GLN A 173 -14.94 -6.62 7.02
N LEU A 174 -16.17 -6.43 7.56
CA LEU A 174 -16.50 -5.24 8.34
C LEU A 174 -15.68 -5.17 9.62
N ARG A 175 -15.54 -6.27 10.37
CA ARG A 175 -14.70 -6.30 11.58
C ARG A 175 -13.27 -5.86 11.28
N TYR A 176 -12.70 -6.34 10.18
CA TYR A 176 -11.36 -5.96 9.75
C TYR A 176 -11.25 -4.48 9.37
N CYS A 177 -12.23 -3.96 8.62
CA CYS A 177 -12.32 -2.52 8.31
C CYS A 177 -12.41 -1.66 9.58
N TYR A 178 -13.24 -2.05 10.55
CA TYR A 178 -13.40 -1.32 11.81
C TYR A 178 -12.12 -1.30 12.64
N ILE A 179 -11.34 -2.39 12.65
CA ILE A 179 -10.04 -2.42 13.34
C ILE A 179 -9.09 -1.41 12.70
N LEU A 180 -8.95 -1.43 11.37
CA LEU A 180 -8.08 -0.49 10.65
C LEU A 180 -8.49 0.96 10.87
N VAL A 181 -9.78 1.27 10.74
CA VAL A 181 -10.32 2.62 10.96
C VAL A 181 -10.11 3.05 12.42
N THR A 182 -10.34 2.18 13.39
CA THR A 182 -10.11 2.48 14.82
C THR A 182 -8.64 2.80 15.09
N CYS A 183 -7.70 2.01 14.55
CA CYS A 183 -6.27 2.31 14.66
C CYS A 183 -5.92 3.65 14.00
N GLY A 184 -6.48 3.94 12.83
CA GLY A 184 -6.30 5.21 12.14
C GLY A 184 -6.85 6.41 12.93
N LEU A 185 -8.05 6.28 13.48
CA LEU A 185 -8.65 7.29 14.34
C LEU A 185 -7.83 7.51 15.62
N GLY A 186 -7.27 6.45 16.21
CA GLY A 186 -6.35 6.54 17.33
C GLY A 186 -5.09 7.34 16.98
N PHE A 187 -4.47 7.05 15.83
CA PHE A 187 -3.34 7.83 15.32
C PHE A 187 -3.71 9.29 15.05
N SER A 188 -4.83 9.53 14.36
CA SER A 188 -5.35 10.88 14.12
C SER A 188 -5.61 11.62 15.43
N LEU A 189 -6.17 10.96 16.45
CA LEU A 189 -6.43 11.60 17.73
C LEU A 189 -5.12 12.02 18.41
N ILE A 190 -4.14 11.12 18.49
CA ILE A 190 -2.83 11.40 19.10
C ILE A 190 -2.12 12.54 18.35
N SER A 191 -2.04 12.45 17.03
CA SER A 191 -1.43 13.48 16.17
C SER A 191 -2.18 14.81 16.28
N GLY A 192 -3.50 14.78 16.40
CA GLY A 192 -4.36 15.95 16.52
C GLY A 192 -4.18 16.66 17.85
N VAL A 193 -4.17 15.91 18.97
CA VAL A 193 -3.92 16.47 20.30
C VAL A 193 -2.53 17.09 20.36
N PHE A 194 -1.50 16.39 19.88
CA PHE A 194 -0.13 16.92 19.83
C PHE A 194 -0.07 18.22 19.01
N SER A 195 -0.57 18.19 17.77
CA SER A 195 -0.54 19.33 16.86
C SER A 195 -1.34 20.53 17.39
N TYR A 196 -2.53 20.28 17.95
CA TYR A 196 -3.37 21.31 18.57
C TYR A 196 -2.67 21.95 19.77
N THR A 197 -2.10 21.12 20.65
CA THR A 197 -1.41 21.59 21.87
C THR A 197 -0.18 22.40 21.52
N PHE A 198 0.63 21.91 20.57
CA PHE A 198 1.79 22.61 20.08
C PHE A 198 1.41 23.96 19.44
N LEU A 199 0.45 23.97 18.53
CA LEU A 199 -0.03 25.20 17.88
C LEU A 199 -0.59 26.19 18.92
N ARG A 200 -1.40 25.72 19.86
CA ARG A 200 -1.96 26.54 20.94
C ARG A 200 -0.86 27.15 21.80
N PHE A 201 0.13 26.36 22.19
CA PHE A 201 1.25 26.83 23.00
C PHE A 201 2.03 27.94 22.28
N VAL A 202 2.40 27.69 21.02
CA VAL A 202 3.15 28.65 20.20
C VAL A 202 2.36 29.95 19.97
N VAL A 203 1.06 29.87 19.69
CA VAL A 203 0.24 31.07 19.46
C VAL A 203 0.04 31.87 20.75
N ILE A 204 -0.14 31.21 21.90
CA ILE A 204 -0.23 31.89 23.20
C ILE A 204 1.10 32.60 23.52
N ASP A 205 2.24 31.97 23.23
CA ASP A 205 3.56 32.58 23.45
C ASP A 205 3.77 33.83 22.58
N LEU A 206 3.29 33.80 21.33
CA LEU A 206 3.45 34.91 20.37
C LEU A 206 2.50 36.09 20.60
N ILE A 207 1.24 35.83 20.94
CA ILE A 207 0.16 36.83 20.92
C ILE A 207 -0.43 37.06 22.32
N GLY A 208 0.01 36.30 23.32
CA GLY A 208 -0.59 36.25 24.64
C GLY A 208 -1.96 35.56 24.63
N ASN A 209 -2.71 35.70 25.71
CA ASN A 209 -3.99 35.01 25.89
C ASN A 209 -5.19 35.72 25.23
N ASN A 210 -4.98 36.36 24.07
CA ASN A 210 -6.06 37.03 23.33
C ASN A 210 -6.92 35.99 22.59
N LYS A 211 -8.10 35.69 23.15
CA LYS A 211 -8.99 34.65 22.64
C LYS A 211 -9.37 34.81 21.17
N LYS A 212 -9.66 36.04 20.71
CA LYS A 212 -10.07 36.30 19.32
C LYS A 212 -8.96 35.95 18.33
N LEU A 213 -7.71 36.31 18.67
CA LEU A 213 -6.56 35.97 17.85
C LEU A 213 -6.24 34.48 17.95
N LEU A 214 -6.32 33.87 19.13
CA LEU A 214 -6.12 32.43 19.30
C LEU A 214 -7.08 31.62 18.40
N ASP A 215 -8.36 31.96 18.43
CA ASP A 215 -9.40 31.29 17.64
C ASP A 215 -9.16 31.43 16.12
N GLN A 216 -8.58 32.55 15.67
CA GLN A 216 -8.22 32.78 14.27
C GLN A 216 -7.19 31.76 13.73
N PHE A 217 -6.36 31.17 14.59
CA PHE A 217 -5.40 30.13 14.21
C PHE A 217 -5.90 28.72 14.53
N LEU A 218 -6.51 28.53 15.70
CA LEU A 218 -6.94 27.21 16.17
C LEU A 218 -8.15 26.66 15.41
N ILE A 219 -9.12 27.50 15.04
CA ILE A 219 -10.32 27.03 14.33
C ILE A 219 -9.97 26.51 12.92
N PRO A 220 -9.23 27.25 12.07
CA PRO A 220 -8.81 26.71 10.77
C PRO A 220 -7.97 25.45 10.89
N PHE A 221 -7.09 25.36 11.90
CA PHE A 221 -6.35 24.14 12.19
C PHE A 221 -7.28 22.96 12.48
N LEU A 222 -8.25 23.12 13.38
CA LEU A 222 -9.19 22.05 13.73
C LEU A 222 -10.03 21.61 12.53
N VAL A 223 -10.52 22.56 11.73
CA VAL A 223 -11.31 22.26 10.51
C VAL A 223 -10.47 21.48 9.49
N THR A 224 -9.26 21.95 9.21
CA THR A 224 -8.35 21.27 8.26
C THR A 224 -7.95 19.89 8.77
N PHE A 225 -7.56 19.77 10.03
CA PHE A 225 -7.17 18.50 10.65
C PHE A 225 -8.31 17.48 10.65
N THR A 226 -9.53 17.91 11.02
CA THR A 226 -10.71 17.04 11.02
C THR A 226 -11.04 16.56 9.61
N SER A 227 -10.94 17.45 8.61
CA SER A 227 -11.14 17.10 7.21
C SER A 227 -10.13 16.05 6.73
N PHE A 228 -8.84 16.22 7.05
CA PHE A 228 -7.80 15.23 6.75
C PHE A 228 -8.06 13.89 7.48
N SER A 229 -8.43 13.93 8.76
CA SER A 229 -8.72 12.73 9.55
C SER A 229 -9.93 11.94 9.01
N MET A 230 -10.99 12.64 8.57
CA MET A 230 -12.15 12.02 7.93
C MET A 230 -11.78 11.38 6.60
N ALA A 231 -11.05 12.09 5.74
CA ALA A 231 -10.57 11.56 4.46
C ALA A 231 -9.67 10.33 4.67
N PHE A 232 -8.76 10.39 5.64
CA PHE A 232 -7.87 9.29 6.02
C PHE A 232 -8.64 8.08 6.54
N SER A 233 -9.69 8.28 7.35
CA SER A 233 -10.55 7.20 7.85
C SER A 233 -11.34 6.52 6.73
N ALA A 234 -11.92 7.30 5.81
CA ALA A 234 -12.59 6.77 4.62
C ALA A 234 -11.62 5.98 3.74
N PHE A 235 -10.39 6.49 3.59
CA PHE A 235 -9.31 5.81 2.90
C PHE A 235 -8.96 4.46 3.55
N LEU A 236 -8.78 4.42 4.87
CA LEU A 236 -8.53 3.18 5.62
C LEU A 236 -9.67 2.17 5.49
N PHE A 237 -10.92 2.62 5.44
CA PHE A 237 -12.07 1.74 5.23
C PHE A 237 -12.03 1.09 3.83
N MET A 238 -11.76 1.87 2.79
CA MET A 238 -11.60 1.35 1.42
C MET A 238 -10.45 0.33 1.33
N VAL A 239 -9.33 0.65 1.97
CA VAL A 239 -8.17 -0.24 2.12
C VAL A 239 -8.56 -1.53 2.82
N GLY A 240 -9.24 -1.45 3.97
CA GLY A 240 -9.66 -2.61 4.75
C GLY A 240 -10.59 -3.52 3.97
N LYS A 241 -11.50 -2.94 3.18
CA LYS A 241 -12.38 -3.70 2.28
C LYS A 241 -11.57 -4.47 1.25
N LYS A 242 -10.59 -3.81 0.61
CA LYS A 242 -9.75 -4.46 -0.41
C LYS A 242 -8.87 -5.55 0.20
N LEU A 243 -8.26 -5.33 1.36
CA LEU A 243 -7.38 -6.30 2.01
C LEU A 243 -8.16 -7.51 2.52
N SER A 244 -9.28 -7.28 3.20
CA SER A 244 -10.13 -8.36 3.72
C SER A 244 -10.69 -9.24 2.60
N HIS A 245 -11.00 -8.69 1.42
CA HIS A 245 -11.42 -9.48 0.25
C HIS A 245 -10.34 -10.45 -0.24
N ARG A 246 -9.06 -10.04 -0.19
CA ARG A 246 -7.91 -10.89 -0.59
C ARG A 246 -7.65 -12.03 0.39
N ILE A 247 -8.10 -11.89 1.64
CA ILE A 247 -7.99 -12.89 2.71
C ILE A 247 -9.19 -13.85 2.69
N VAL A 248 -10.41 -13.32 2.64
CA VAL A 248 -11.65 -14.11 2.74
C VAL A 248 -11.93 -14.91 1.47
N GLY A 249 -11.66 -14.32 0.29
CA GLY A 249 -11.87 -14.95 -1.00
C GLY A 249 -11.33 -16.39 -1.09
N PRO A 250 -10.02 -16.62 -0.84
CA PRO A 250 -9.39 -17.94 -0.93
C PRO A 250 -9.86 -18.89 0.17
N VAL A 251 -10.08 -18.41 1.40
CA VAL A 251 -10.60 -19.23 2.51
C VAL A 251 -11.99 -19.77 2.18
N TYR A 252 -12.90 -18.91 1.71
CA TYR A 252 -14.24 -19.33 1.29
C TYR A 252 -14.20 -20.25 0.07
N ALA A 253 -13.27 -20.02 -0.87
CA ALA A 253 -13.10 -20.91 -2.03
C ALA A 253 -12.67 -22.32 -1.61
N PHE A 254 -11.77 -22.40 -0.63
CA PHE A 254 -11.31 -23.67 -0.07
C PHE A 254 -12.42 -24.37 0.73
N GLU A 255 -13.17 -23.64 1.57
CA GLU A 255 -14.33 -24.19 2.29
C GLU A 255 -15.37 -24.77 1.32
N ARG A 256 -15.67 -24.05 0.24
CA ARG A 256 -16.56 -24.55 -0.80
C ARG A 256 -16.02 -25.78 -1.50
N PHE A 257 -14.72 -25.82 -1.82
CA PHE A 257 -14.08 -26.99 -2.39
C PHE A 257 -14.25 -28.23 -1.49
N ILE A 258 -14.04 -28.10 -0.18
CA ILE A 258 -14.26 -29.19 0.78
C ILE A 258 -15.74 -29.64 0.79
N ASN A 259 -16.68 -28.69 0.84
CA ASN A 259 -18.11 -29.01 0.84
C ASN A 259 -18.59 -29.67 -0.46
N ASP A 260 -18.12 -29.22 -1.62
CA ASP A 260 -18.43 -29.82 -2.91
C ASP A 260 -17.84 -31.25 -2.99
N TYR A 261 -16.65 -31.47 -2.44
CA TYR A 261 -16.03 -32.79 -2.35
C TYR A 261 -16.79 -33.76 -1.44
N ILE A 262 -17.25 -33.28 -0.26
CA ILE A 262 -18.10 -34.07 0.65
C ILE A 262 -19.42 -34.48 -0.04
N GLN A 263 -19.92 -33.68 -0.98
CA GLN A 263 -21.11 -33.99 -1.78
C GLN A 263 -20.81 -34.86 -3.01
N GLY A 264 -19.58 -35.39 -3.16
CA GLY A 264 -19.18 -36.24 -4.27
C GLY A 264 -18.87 -35.49 -5.58
N LYS A 265 -18.74 -34.16 -5.56
CA LYS A 265 -18.34 -33.37 -6.73
C LYS A 265 -16.83 -33.16 -6.70
N SER A 266 -16.14 -33.55 -7.77
CA SER A 266 -14.70 -33.32 -7.91
C SER A 266 -14.41 -32.20 -8.89
N HIS A 267 -13.74 -31.15 -8.43
CA HIS A 267 -13.17 -30.11 -9.28
C HIS A 267 -11.84 -29.64 -8.71
N ALA A 268 -10.93 -29.17 -9.55
CA ALA A 268 -9.69 -28.55 -9.07
C ALA A 268 -9.99 -27.21 -8.39
N LEU A 269 -9.30 -26.88 -7.29
CA LEU A 269 -9.33 -25.55 -6.70
C LEU A 269 -8.32 -24.66 -7.43
N LYS A 270 -8.78 -23.50 -7.91
CA LYS A 270 -7.91 -22.48 -8.51
C LYS A 270 -8.23 -21.10 -7.92
N LEU A 271 -7.24 -20.52 -7.27
CA LEU A 271 -7.26 -19.22 -6.61
C LEU A 271 -6.73 -18.12 -7.54
N ARG A 272 -7.06 -16.87 -7.23
CA ARG A 272 -6.60 -15.73 -8.02
C ARG A 272 -5.16 -15.41 -7.67
N LYS A 273 -4.33 -15.01 -8.64
CA LYS A 273 -2.92 -14.61 -8.42
C LYS A 273 -2.71 -13.50 -7.36
N GLY A 274 -3.78 -12.79 -6.98
CA GLY A 274 -3.76 -11.75 -5.95
C GLY A 274 -4.37 -12.18 -4.61
N ASP A 275 -4.91 -13.37 -4.46
CA ASP A 275 -5.44 -13.85 -3.17
C ASP A 275 -4.26 -14.21 -2.23
N GLU A 276 -4.49 -14.08 -0.92
CA GLU A 276 -3.58 -14.63 0.09
C GLU A 276 -3.75 -16.16 0.17
N PHE A 277 -2.83 -16.87 0.83
CA PHE A 277 -2.90 -18.33 1.01
C PHE A 277 -2.97 -19.14 -0.29
N LEU A 278 -2.24 -18.74 -1.35
CA LEU A 278 -2.17 -19.49 -2.62
C LEU A 278 -1.82 -20.98 -2.45
N GLN A 279 -1.05 -21.32 -1.40
CA GLN A 279 -0.72 -22.70 -1.01
C GLN A 279 -1.94 -23.60 -0.75
N LEU A 280 -3.13 -23.04 -0.57
CA LEU A 280 -4.37 -23.81 -0.47
C LEU A 280 -4.69 -24.56 -1.78
N GLU A 281 -4.19 -24.10 -2.93
CA GLU A 281 -4.29 -24.87 -4.20
C GLU A 281 -3.54 -26.20 -4.08
N ASP A 282 -2.29 -26.15 -3.60
CA ASP A 282 -1.45 -27.34 -3.44
C ASP A 282 -2.05 -28.33 -2.42
N ILE A 283 -2.60 -27.80 -1.32
CA ILE A 283 -3.29 -28.61 -0.30
C ILE A 283 -4.55 -29.26 -0.88
N ALA A 284 -5.35 -28.51 -1.65
CA ALA A 284 -6.56 -29.04 -2.29
C ALA A 284 -6.22 -30.15 -3.29
N GLU A 285 -5.14 -29.99 -4.06
CA GLU A 285 -4.68 -31.02 -4.99
C GLU A 285 -4.20 -32.27 -4.25
N LEU A 286 -3.44 -32.10 -3.15
CA LEU A 286 -2.99 -33.22 -2.31
C LEU A 286 -4.16 -34.00 -1.71
N ILE A 287 -5.19 -33.31 -1.20
CA ILE A 287 -6.42 -33.94 -0.70
C ILE A 287 -7.10 -34.75 -1.81
N ARG A 288 -7.17 -34.19 -3.02
CA ARG A 288 -7.80 -34.86 -4.17
C ARG A 288 -7.05 -36.13 -4.55
N THR A 289 -5.72 -36.08 -4.63
CA THR A 289 -4.90 -37.25 -4.98
C THR A 289 -5.03 -38.36 -3.94
N GLU A 290 -4.95 -38.04 -2.65
CA GLU A 290 -5.03 -39.04 -1.57
C GLU A 290 -6.40 -39.74 -1.53
N LEU A 291 -7.47 -38.98 -1.69
CA LEU A 291 -8.83 -39.54 -1.68
C LEU A 291 -9.14 -40.36 -2.94
N GLN A 292 -8.58 -40.01 -4.11
CA GLN A 292 -8.68 -40.83 -5.32
C GLN A 292 -7.96 -42.17 -5.19
N ILE A 293 -6.81 -42.19 -4.50
CA ILE A 293 -6.08 -43.43 -4.22
C ILE A 293 -6.92 -44.35 -3.33
N ASN A 294 -7.60 -43.81 -2.32
CA ASN A 294 -8.47 -44.60 -1.42
C ASN A 294 -9.75 -45.13 -2.10
N ASP A 295 -10.34 -44.40 -3.05
CA ASP A 295 -11.45 -44.91 -3.85
C ASP A 295 -11.01 -46.06 -4.78
N GLN A 296 -9.79 -45.99 -5.33
CA GLN A 296 -9.23 -47.05 -6.19
C GLN A 296 -8.80 -48.30 -5.41
N SER A 297 -8.31 -48.16 -4.17
CA SER A 297 -7.93 -49.30 -3.32
C SER A 297 -9.12 -50.00 -2.64
N GLN A 298 -10.32 -49.42 -2.66
CA GLN A 298 -11.56 -50.14 -2.31
C GLN A 298 -12.13 -51.00 -3.47
N VAL A 299 -11.63 -50.85 -4.70
CA VAL A 299 -11.95 -51.74 -5.83
C VAL A 299 -11.02 -52.95 -5.80
N ILE A 300 -11.24 -53.86 -4.84
CA ILE A 300 -10.70 -55.23 -4.94
C ILE A 300 -11.43 -55.88 -6.14
N PRO A 301 -10.72 -56.51 -7.09
CA PRO A 301 -11.38 -57.13 -8.23
C PRO A 301 -12.32 -58.21 -7.73
N ILE A 302 -13.59 -58.12 -8.13
CA ILE A 302 -14.50 -59.25 -8.09
C ILE A 302 -13.80 -60.35 -8.90
N LEU A 303 -13.39 -61.43 -8.22
CA LEU A 303 -12.87 -62.63 -8.86
C LEU A 303 -13.84 -63.03 -9.98
N PRO A 304 -13.37 -63.27 -11.21
CA PRO A 304 -14.26 -63.67 -12.29
C PRO A 304 -14.95 -64.99 -11.91
N GLU A 305 -16.28 -64.99 -11.95
CA GLU A 305 -17.10 -66.20 -11.97
C GLU A 305 -16.67 -67.03 -13.19
N GLY A 306 -16.11 -68.22 -12.96
CA GLY A 306 -15.86 -69.18 -14.03
C GLY A 306 -14.48 -69.82 -14.02
N LEU A 307 -14.09 -70.49 -12.93
CA LEU A 307 -13.03 -71.52 -12.93
C LEU A 307 -13.35 -72.70 -11.98
N ALA A 308 -14.64 -72.99 -11.78
CA ALA A 308 -15.09 -74.12 -10.96
C ALA A 308 -15.83 -75.20 -11.77
N ASP A 309 -15.46 -75.41 -13.04
CA ASP A 309 -16.01 -76.51 -13.85
C ASP A 309 -14.94 -77.43 -14.49
N ASP A 310 -13.65 -77.05 -14.44
CA ASP A 310 -12.57 -77.86 -15.04
C ASP A 310 -11.78 -78.72 -14.02
N ALA A 311 -12.15 -78.68 -12.73
CA ALA A 311 -11.50 -79.48 -11.68
C ALA A 311 -12.29 -80.74 -11.29
N GLN A 312 -13.33 -81.13 -12.06
CA GLN A 312 -14.17 -82.29 -11.78
C GLN A 312 -14.17 -83.38 -12.87
N ARG A 313 -13.29 -83.27 -13.88
CA ARG A 313 -13.16 -84.30 -14.93
C ARG A 313 -11.94 -85.22 -14.86
N ASP A 314 -10.95 -84.94 -14.00
CA ASP A 314 -9.71 -85.74 -13.94
C ASP A 314 -9.57 -86.67 -12.72
N THR A 315 -10.60 -86.81 -11.87
CA THR A 315 -10.56 -87.68 -10.68
C THR A 315 -11.45 -88.92 -10.74
N ASN A 316 -12.05 -89.24 -11.89
CA ASN A 316 -12.97 -90.40 -12.01
C ASN A 316 -12.51 -91.51 -12.97
N GLU A 317 -11.24 -91.55 -13.39
CA GLU A 317 -10.75 -92.62 -14.29
C GLU A 317 -9.51 -93.41 -13.82
N GLN A 318 -9.09 -93.31 -12.54
CA GLN A 318 -7.92 -94.08 -12.05
C GLN A 318 -8.05 -94.83 -10.72
N ILE A 319 -9.26 -95.13 -10.23
CA ILE A 319 -9.43 -96.15 -9.17
C ILE A 319 -10.50 -97.15 -9.61
N GLY A 320 -10.07 -98.16 -10.35
CA GLY A 320 -10.93 -99.20 -10.90
C GLY A 320 -10.16 -100.31 -11.62
N CYS A 321 -9.08 -100.82 -11.02
CA CYS A 321 -8.52 -102.17 -11.16
C CYS A 321 -7.35 -102.34 -10.18
#